data_AF-A0A3N1ZQR9-F1
#
_entry.id   AF-A0A3N1ZQR9-F1
#
_cell.length_a   1.000
_cell.length_b   1.000
_cell.length_c   1.000
_cell.angle_alpha   90.00
_cell.angle_beta   90.00
_cell.angle_gamma   90.00
#
_symmetry.space_group_name_H-M   'P 1'
#
loop_
_entity.id
_entity.type
_entity.pdbx_description
1 polymer ?
#
loop_
_entity_poly.entity_id
_entity_poly.type
_entity_poly.pdbx_seq_one_letter_code
_entity_poly.pdbx_strand_id
1 'polypeptide(L)'
;MEHYGNRRQRVERLVSAWNQGSADVAEPANEPDDPLIAAAAEPRRRTRTRLTEEEVNVMRTARANGASVTTLAKKFGVHRATVWTKTRGADNRGNR
;
A
#
# COMPACT_ATOMS: atom_id res chain seq x y z
N MET A 1 22.61 -22.20 19.84
CA MET A 1 22.98 -20.90 20.43
C MET A 1 22.88 -19.88 19.30
N GLU A 2 21.76 -19.17 19.20
CA GLU A 2 21.47 -18.27 18.07
C GLU A 2 22.18 -16.92 18.27
N HIS A 3 23.04 -16.55 17.31
CA HIS A 3 23.81 -15.30 17.33
C HIS A 3 22.94 -14.10 16.90
N TYR A 4 22.11 -13.57 17.80
CA TYR A 4 21.42 -12.27 17.63
C TYR A 4 22.36 -11.07 17.92
N GLY A 5 23.56 -11.06 17.35
CA GLY A 5 24.64 -10.14 17.77
C GLY A 5 24.65 -8.73 17.16
N ASN A 6 23.79 -8.40 16.19
CA ASN A 6 24.00 -7.18 15.36
C ASN A 6 22.75 -6.33 15.10
N ARG A 7 21.61 -6.59 15.76
CA ARG A 7 20.42 -5.75 15.58
C ARG A 7 20.60 -4.39 16.26
N ARG A 8 21.12 -4.39 17.50
CA ARG A 8 21.23 -3.17 18.31
C ARG A 8 22.26 -2.19 17.76
N GLN A 9 23.45 -2.67 17.42
CA GLN A 9 24.49 -1.82 16.81
C GLN A 9 24.07 -1.20 15.47
N ARG A 10 23.30 -1.93 14.64
CA ARG A 10 22.77 -1.37 13.38
C ARG A 10 21.75 -0.26 13.63
N VAL A 11 20.86 -0.45 14.60
CA VAL A 11 19.86 0.56 14.97
C VAL A 11 20.54 1.78 15.58
N GLU A 12 21.50 1.59 16.48
CA GLU A 12 22.28 2.69 17.09
C GLU A 12 23.01 3.50 16.01
N ARG A 13 23.66 2.84 15.03
CA ARG A 13 24.31 3.52 13.89
C ARG A 13 23.33 4.34 13.04
N LEU A 14 22.14 3.82 12.78
CA LEU A 14 21.10 4.53 12.02
C LEU A 14 20.57 5.73 12.79
N VAL A 15 20.33 5.59 14.10
CA VAL A 15 19.86 6.67 14.96
C VAL A 15 20.91 7.78 15.09
N SER A 16 22.19 7.43 15.25
CA SER A 16 23.28 8.41 15.25
C SER A 16 23.37 9.16 13.92
N ALA A 17 23.30 8.46 12.79
CA ALA A 17 23.32 9.09 11.47
C ALA A 17 22.11 10.03 11.25
N TRP A 18 20.93 9.63 11.70
CA TRP A 18 19.72 10.44 11.62
C TRP A 18 19.83 11.73 12.44
N ASN A 19 20.29 11.63 13.70
CA ASN A 19 20.45 12.80 14.56
C ASN A 19 21.59 13.74 14.12
N GLN A 20 22.60 13.21 13.41
CA GLN A 20 23.69 13.99 12.83
C GLN A 20 23.21 14.83 11.63
N GLY A 21 22.21 14.35 10.87
CA GLY A 21 21.68 15.00 9.67
C GLY A 21 20.70 16.14 9.94
N SER A 22 20.28 16.35 11.18
CA SER A 22 19.37 17.43 11.59
C SER A 22 20.11 18.65 12.15
N ALA A 23 21.37 18.87 11.76
CA ALA A 23 22.12 20.07 12.11
C ALA A 23 21.41 21.31 11.57
N ASP A 24 20.94 22.13 12.52
CA ASP A 24 20.49 23.52 12.41
C ASP A 24 19.74 23.88 11.12
N VAL A 25 18.41 23.83 11.21
CA VAL A 25 17.55 24.73 10.42
C VAL A 25 17.94 26.15 10.82
N ALA A 26 18.98 26.69 10.18
CA ALA A 26 19.03 28.11 9.94
C ALA A 26 17.70 28.48 9.30
N GLU A 27 17.03 29.49 9.85
CA GLU A 27 15.82 30.13 9.31
C GLU A 27 15.78 29.98 7.79
N PRO A 28 14.74 29.35 7.21
CA PRO A 28 14.72 29.13 5.77
C PRO A 28 14.66 30.51 5.10
N ALA A 29 15.79 30.95 4.56
CA ALA A 29 15.77 31.95 3.51
C ALA A 29 14.83 31.39 2.44
N ASN A 30 13.85 32.20 2.03
CA ASN A 30 12.81 31.90 1.05
C ASN A 30 13.40 31.66 -0.35
N GLU A 31 14.30 30.69 -0.52
CA GLU A 31 14.94 30.38 -1.79
C GLU A 31 14.69 28.89 -2.10
N PRO A 32 13.82 28.58 -3.08
CA PRO A 32 13.62 27.21 -3.49
C PRO A 32 14.84 26.77 -4.33
N ASP A 33 15.85 26.22 -3.66
CA ASP A 33 17.05 25.66 -4.29
C ASP A 33 16.75 24.27 -4.90
N ASP A 34 15.99 24.23 -5.99
CA ASP A 34 16.20 23.29 -7.11
C ASP A 34 15.16 23.60 -8.22
N PRO A 35 15.58 24.07 -9.40
CA PRO A 35 14.67 24.30 -10.52
C PRO A 35 13.90 23.03 -10.96
N LEU A 36 14.41 21.83 -10.67
CA LEU A 36 13.72 20.56 -10.93
C LEU A 36 12.58 20.29 -9.93
N ILE A 37 12.74 20.72 -8.67
CA ILE A 37 11.67 20.62 -7.66
C ILE A 37 10.58 21.66 -7.95
N ALA A 38 10.97 22.88 -8.33
CA ALA A 38 10.02 23.92 -8.74
C ALA A 38 9.21 23.51 -9.99
N ALA A 39 9.80 22.73 -10.88
CA ALA A 39 9.12 22.17 -12.07
C ALA A 39 8.29 20.91 -11.77
N ALA A 40 8.37 20.33 -10.58
CA ALA A 40 7.67 19.10 -10.24
C ALA A 40 6.18 19.39 -9.97
N ALA A 41 5.32 18.86 -10.84
CA ALA A 41 3.89 18.82 -10.56
C ALA A 41 3.60 17.84 -9.42
N GLU A 42 2.75 18.24 -8.47
CA GLU A 42 2.30 17.34 -7.41
C GLU A 42 1.69 16.07 -8.00
N PRO A 43 2.06 14.88 -7.49
CA PRO A 43 1.49 13.62 -7.96
C PRO A 43 -0.03 13.61 -7.75
N ARG A 44 -0.79 13.77 -8.85
CA ARG A 44 -2.26 13.66 -8.78
C ARG A 44 -2.65 12.22 -8.48
N ARG A 45 -3.30 12.02 -7.33
CA ARG A 45 -3.89 10.74 -6.96
C ARG A 45 -4.96 10.38 -7.98
N ARG A 46 -4.84 9.22 -8.61
CA ARG A 46 -5.91 8.67 -9.45
C ARG A 46 -7.13 8.40 -8.56
N THR A 47 -8.30 8.89 -8.98
CA THR A 47 -9.56 8.57 -8.32
C THR A 47 -9.74 7.06 -8.32
N ARG A 48 -9.79 6.44 -7.14
CA ARG A 48 -10.09 5.01 -7.02
C ARG A 48 -11.57 4.82 -7.38
N THR A 49 -11.86 4.07 -8.44
CA THR A 49 -13.22 3.58 -8.70
C THR A 49 -13.64 2.74 -7.49
N ARG A 50 -14.67 3.18 -6.77
CA ARG A 50 -15.21 2.42 -5.64
C ARG A 50 -15.96 1.22 -6.20
N LEU A 51 -15.56 0.03 -5.76
CA LEU A 51 -16.33 -1.18 -5.97
C LEU A 51 -17.56 -1.14 -5.05
N THR A 52 -18.75 -1.21 -5.63
CA THR A 52 -20.02 -1.18 -4.90
C THR A 52 -20.27 -2.51 -4.17
N GLU A 53 -21.09 -2.50 -3.12
CA GLU A 53 -21.42 -3.75 -2.39
C GLU A 53 -22.20 -4.73 -3.28
N GLU A 54 -22.99 -4.24 -4.22
CA GLU A 54 -23.70 -5.07 -5.21
C GLU A 54 -22.73 -5.80 -6.12
N GLU A 55 -21.71 -5.12 -6.66
CA GLU A 55 -20.66 -5.75 -7.46
C GLU A 55 -19.88 -6.79 -6.65
N VAL A 56 -19.61 -6.52 -5.37
CA VAL A 56 -18.98 -7.50 -4.46
C VAL A 56 -19.89 -8.72 -4.28
N ASN A 57 -21.20 -8.52 -4.14
CA ASN A 57 -22.14 -9.63 -4.00
C ASN A 57 -22.16 -10.50 -5.27
N VAL A 58 -22.18 -9.88 -6.46
CA VAL A 58 -22.07 -10.59 -7.74
C VAL A 58 -20.75 -11.35 -7.85
N MET A 59 -19.63 -10.79 -7.36
CA MET A 59 -18.35 -11.52 -7.31
C MET A 59 -18.42 -12.74 -6.38
N ARG A 60 -19.05 -12.60 -5.20
CA ARG A 60 -19.19 -13.70 -4.23
C ARG A 60 -20.06 -14.83 -4.78
N THR A 61 -21.21 -14.50 -5.38
CA THR A 61 -22.08 -15.51 -6.00
C THR A 61 -21.41 -16.18 -7.18
N ALA A 62 -20.70 -15.44 -8.03
CA ALA A 62 -19.94 -16.02 -9.12
C ALA A 62 -18.81 -16.95 -8.63
N ARG A 63 -18.11 -16.60 -7.54
CA ARG A 63 -17.12 -17.48 -6.92
C ARG A 63 -17.78 -18.77 -6.40
N ALA A 64 -18.91 -18.66 -5.71
CA ALA A 64 -19.66 -19.82 -5.22
C ALA A 64 -20.07 -20.76 -6.37
N ASN A 65 -20.38 -20.19 -7.55
CA ASN A 65 -20.68 -20.92 -8.78
C ASN A 65 -19.44 -21.42 -9.54
N GLY A 66 -18.23 -21.30 -8.98
CA GLY A 66 -16.98 -21.81 -9.56
C GLY A 66 -16.25 -20.87 -10.51
N ALA A 67 -16.64 -19.59 -10.62
CA ALA A 67 -15.91 -18.63 -11.46
C ALA A 67 -14.49 -18.37 -10.93
N SER A 68 -13.52 -18.30 -11.84
CA SER A 68 -12.12 -18.02 -11.47
C SER A 68 -11.91 -16.55 -11.10
N VAL A 69 -10.98 -16.31 -10.18
CA VAL A 69 -10.56 -14.97 -9.75
C VAL A 69 -10.07 -14.12 -10.93
N THR A 70 -9.37 -14.73 -11.88
CA THR A 70 -8.83 -14.05 -13.07
C THR A 70 -9.95 -13.58 -14.00
N THR A 71 -11.02 -14.36 -14.14
CA THR A 71 -12.18 -13.98 -14.96
C THR A 71 -12.94 -12.82 -14.33
N LEU A 72 -13.11 -12.83 -13.01
CA LEU A 72 -13.75 -11.75 -12.26
C LEU A 72 -12.92 -10.46 -12.28
N ALA A 73 -11.60 -10.55 -12.11
CA ALA A 73 -10.70 -9.40 -12.19
C ALA A 73 -10.82 -8.66 -13.53
N LYS A 74 -10.86 -9.41 -14.64
CA LYS A 74 -11.06 -8.85 -15.98
C LYS A 74 -12.44 -8.22 -16.14
N LYS A 75 -13.50 -8.90 -15.71
CA LYS A 75 -14.89 -8.44 -15.86
C LYS A 75 -15.16 -7.12 -15.14
N PHE A 76 -14.61 -6.95 -13.94
CA PHE A 76 -14.85 -5.78 -13.11
C PHE A 76 -13.72 -4.74 -13.18
N GLY A 77 -12.69 -4.97 -14.01
CA GLY A 77 -11.55 -4.06 -14.12
C GLY A 77 -10.77 -3.87 -12.82
N VAL A 78 -10.82 -4.85 -11.91
CA VAL A 78 -10.18 -4.79 -10.58
C VAL A 78 -8.99 -5.74 -10.50
N HIS A 79 -8.02 -5.40 -9.66
CA HIS A 79 -6.86 -6.26 -9.44
C HIS A 79 -7.27 -7.60 -8.79
N ARG A 80 -6.62 -8.70 -9.18
CA ARG A 80 -6.87 -10.06 -8.66
C ARG A 80 -6.84 -10.16 -7.13
N ALA A 81 -5.95 -9.40 -6.48
CA ALA A 81 -5.88 -9.37 -5.02
C ALA A 81 -7.14 -8.75 -4.39
N THR A 82 -7.74 -7.74 -5.02
CA THR A 82 -8.98 -7.11 -4.56
C THR A 82 -10.14 -8.11 -4.60
N VAL A 83 -10.25 -8.88 -5.70
CA VAL A 83 -11.24 -9.95 -5.80
C VAL A 83 -11.05 -10.96 -4.67
N TRP A 84 -9.82 -11.44 -4.46
CA TRP A 84 -9.50 -12.40 -3.40
C TRP A 84 -9.91 -11.90 -2.00
N THR A 85 -9.56 -10.65 -1.67
CA THR A 85 -9.95 -10.04 -0.39
C THR A 85 -11.47 -9.96 -0.22
N LYS A 86 -12.21 -9.67 -1.29
CA LYS A 86 -13.67 -9.48 -1.25
C LYS A 86 -14.46 -10.79 -1.25
N THR A 87 -13.93 -11.85 -1.86
CA THR A 87 -14.60 -13.16 -1.96
C THR A 87 -14.21 -14.13 -0.83
N ARG A 88 -13.05 -13.99 -0.20
CA ARG A 88 -12.57 -14.86 0.90
C ARG A 88 -13.48 -14.91 2.13
N GLY A 89 -14.20 -13.82 2.42
CA GLY A 89 -15.09 -13.74 3.59
C GLY A 89 -16.31 -14.65 3.50
N ALA A 90 -16.67 -15.16 2.32
CA ALA A 90 -17.78 -16.08 2.15
C ALA A 90 -17.41 -17.52 2.55
N ASP A 91 -16.17 -17.95 2.30
CA ASP A 91 -15.68 -19.30 2.63
C ASP A 91 -15.44 -19.52 4.14
N ASN A 92 -15.33 -18.45 4.95
CA ASN A 92 -15.02 -18.53 6.39
C ASN A 92 -16.25 -18.30 7.31
N ARG A 93 -17.48 -18.49 6.80
CA ARG A 93 -18.73 -18.45 7.60
C ARG A 93 -19.20 -19.83 8.08
N GLY A 94 -18.43 -20.90 7.82
CA GLY A 94 -18.71 -22.27 8.26
C GLY A 94 -17.84 -22.78 9.41
N ASN A 95 -17.07 -21.92 10.08
CA ASN A 95 -16.20 -22.32 11.19
C ASN A 95 -16.22 -21.27 12.30
N ARG A 96 -17.34 -21.19 13.03
CA ARG A 96 -17.41 -20.58 14.36
C ARG A 96 -18.55 -21.18 15.16
#